data_AF-A0A933F9B0-F1
#
_entry.id   AF-A0A933F9B0-F1
#
_cell.length_a   1.000
_cell.length_b   1.000
_cell.length_c   1.000
_cell.angle_alpha   90.00
_cell.angle_beta   90.00
_cell.angle_gamma   90.00
#
_symmetry.space_group_name_H-M   'P 1'
#
loop_
_entity.id
_entity.type
_entity.pdbx_description
1 polymer ?
#
loop_
_entity_poly.entity_id
_entity_poly.type
_entity_poly.pdbx_seq_one_letter_code
_entity_poly.pdbx_strand_id
1 'polypeptide(L)'
;MDPQTALQEKRRRRTRLIIVSALTAVTVLTAAQVFLHQLSVQSPIASNILVFALVNVNLLLLLVLVLLVSRSLFKVYMERRNNLLGARFRTKLVVAFLSLALLPALLLFLVASNLITTSVDSWFNLQVETSLQNALEVAQTHYRITQDRVLHAGQQFGQTAVAADVLQEEAREELTRLAREKLVEHRLTSLQVFDRRGRELARAEDPGGPEGVRLTAASRLVAEALTGKSQSLIQKLDAGDVIRGVVPVVGRGPGGQIVGAVAVSAYVASGLADKAADIAVGIKEYRQLRMLKAPIKGIYVMLFLMVTLVVLF
;
A
#
# COMPACT_ATOMS: atom_id res chain seq x y z
N MET A 1 -3.59 73.17 18.08
CA MET A 1 -3.20 71.81 17.69
C MET A 1 -2.89 71.82 16.20
N ASP A 2 -1.66 71.46 15.86
CA ASP A 2 -1.10 71.65 14.52
C ASP A 2 -1.69 70.62 13.51
N PRO A 3 -2.33 71.04 12.40
CA PRO A 3 -3.04 70.13 11.48
C PRO A 3 -2.18 69.00 10.88
N GLN A 4 -0.85 69.17 10.87
CA GLN A 4 0.08 68.12 10.44
C GLN A 4 0.15 66.92 11.42
N THR A 5 -0.05 67.15 12.72
CA THR A 5 0.00 66.08 13.74
C THR A 5 -1.22 65.15 13.70
N ALA A 6 -2.42 65.68 13.42
CA ALA A 6 -3.65 64.89 13.31
C ALA A 6 -3.69 63.96 12.08
N LEU A 7 -3.06 64.37 10.97
CA LEU A 7 -2.89 63.57 9.76
C LEU A 7 -1.91 62.41 9.95
N GLN A 8 -0.84 62.62 10.73
CA GLN A 8 0.13 61.58 11.07
C GLN A 8 -0.46 60.52 12.03
N GLU A 9 -1.26 60.92 13.02
CA GLU A 9 -1.96 59.98 13.92
C GLU A 9 -2.96 59.08 13.19
N LYS A 10 -3.75 59.63 12.24
CA LYS A 10 -4.70 58.84 11.43
C LYS A 10 -3.99 57.80 10.56
N ARG A 11 -2.83 58.14 9.97
CA ARG A 11 -2.01 57.20 9.21
C ARG A 11 -1.43 56.10 10.11
N ARG A 12 -0.87 56.44 11.28
CA ARG A 12 -0.33 55.47 12.25
C ARG A 12 -1.40 54.49 12.75
N ARG A 13 -2.63 54.95 13.03
CA ARG A 13 -3.74 54.07 13.43
C ARG A 13 -4.19 53.11 12.33
N ARG A 14 -4.22 53.55 11.06
CA ARG A 14 -4.48 52.67 9.91
C ARG A 14 -3.42 51.59 9.77
N THR A 15 -2.15 51.96 9.84
CA THR A 15 -1.04 51.01 9.74
C THR A 15 -1.08 50.01 10.90
N ARG A 16 -1.34 50.46 12.13
CA ARG A 16 -1.42 49.59 13.31
C ARG A 16 -2.52 48.55 13.19
N LEU A 17 -3.70 48.90 12.68
CA LEU A 17 -4.82 47.97 12.53
C LEU A 17 -4.61 46.96 11.39
N ILE A 18 -4.02 47.37 10.26
CA ILE A 18 -3.59 46.44 9.19
C ILE A 18 -2.57 45.46 9.75
N ILE A 19 -1.59 45.95 10.51
CA ILE A 19 -0.58 45.12 11.16
C ILE A 19 -1.25 44.15 12.13
N VAL A 20 -2.20 44.59 12.95
CA VAL A 20 -2.90 43.71 13.91
C VAL A 20 -3.72 42.63 13.18
N SER A 21 -4.54 42.98 12.18
CA SER A 21 -5.34 41.98 11.45
C SER A 21 -4.45 40.98 10.69
N ALA A 22 -3.37 41.48 10.10
CA ALA A 22 -2.34 40.67 9.48
C ALA A 22 -1.68 39.72 10.49
N LEU A 23 -1.27 40.24 11.65
CA LEU A 23 -0.64 39.45 12.72
C LEU A 23 -1.58 38.38 13.24
N THR A 24 -2.85 38.71 13.45
CA THR A 24 -3.86 37.75 13.91
C THR A 24 -4.06 36.65 12.88
N ALA A 25 -4.20 37.00 11.60
CA ALA A 25 -4.33 36.03 10.53
C ALA A 25 -3.10 35.11 10.43
N VAL A 26 -1.89 35.68 10.45
CA VAL A 26 -0.62 34.95 10.46
C VAL A 26 -0.57 34.02 11.67
N THR A 27 -0.90 34.51 12.87
CA THR A 27 -0.85 33.72 14.11
C THR A 27 -1.84 32.56 14.07
N VAL A 28 -3.06 32.77 13.59
CA VAL A 28 -4.08 31.71 13.45
C VAL A 28 -3.64 30.67 12.43
N LEU A 29 -3.07 31.09 11.29
CA LEU A 29 -2.54 30.19 10.27
C LEU A 29 -1.37 29.35 10.79
N THR A 30 -0.40 29.99 11.46
CA THR A 30 0.75 29.30 12.06
C THR A 30 0.31 28.35 13.18
N ALA A 31 -0.65 28.76 14.03
CA ALA A 31 -1.18 27.90 15.08
C ALA A 31 -1.92 26.67 14.50
N ALA A 32 -2.71 26.87 13.44
CA ALA A 32 -3.38 25.79 12.73
C ALA A 32 -2.36 24.81 12.10
N GLN A 33 -1.28 25.32 11.52
CA GLN A 33 -0.19 24.50 10.98
C GLN A 33 0.48 23.67 12.08
N VAL A 34 0.83 24.30 13.21
CA VAL A 34 1.48 23.61 14.34
C VAL A 34 0.56 22.54 14.91
N PHE A 35 -0.73 22.82 15.04
CA PHE A 35 -1.72 21.85 15.50
C PHE A 35 -1.86 20.64 14.56
N LEU A 36 -1.87 20.88 13.24
CA LEU A 36 -1.86 19.81 12.23
C LEU A 36 -0.58 18.97 12.26
N HIS A 37 0.58 19.59 12.53
CA HIS A 37 1.86 18.89 12.68
C HIS A 37 1.95 18.09 13.99
N GLN A 38 1.38 18.58 15.09
CA GLN A 38 1.38 17.88 16.38
C GLN A 38 0.44 16.66 16.42
N LEU A 39 -0.57 16.61 15.56
CA LEU A 39 -1.42 15.42 15.38
C LEU A 39 -0.79 14.32 14.51
N SER A 40 0.31 14.63 13.80
CA SER A 40 0.99 13.72 12.86
C SER A 40 2.32 13.17 13.40
N VAL A 41 2.43 13.03 14.73
CA VAL A 41 3.59 12.45 15.43
C VAL A 41 3.66 10.95 15.16
N GLN A 42 4.26 10.57 14.01
CA GLN A 42 4.97 9.30 13.73
C GLN A 42 5.21 9.02 12.22
N SER A 43 5.29 10.02 11.33
CA SER A 43 5.62 9.73 9.92
C SER A 43 7.12 9.91 9.62
N PRO A 44 7.76 9.03 8.83
CA PRO A 44 9.07 9.30 8.23
C PRO A 44 8.93 10.46 7.22
N ILE A 45 9.11 11.69 7.71
CA ILE A 45 8.94 12.95 6.97
C ILE A 45 9.90 13.05 5.76
N ALA A 46 10.97 12.25 5.75
CA ALA A 46 12.02 12.30 4.73
C ALA A 46 11.62 11.76 3.34
N SER A 47 10.60 10.91 3.20
CA SER A 47 10.35 10.24 1.91
C SER A 47 9.52 11.06 0.91
N ASN A 48 8.94 12.19 1.31
CA ASN A 48 8.07 12.99 0.42
C ASN A 48 8.32 14.51 0.58
N ILE A 49 9.56 14.92 0.29
CA ILE A 49 10.00 16.33 0.24
C ILE A 49 9.04 17.19 -0.59
N LEU A 50 8.48 16.63 -1.68
CA LEU A 50 7.50 17.29 -2.54
C LEU A 50 6.22 17.70 -1.79
N VAL A 51 5.60 16.78 -1.04
CA VAL A 51 4.36 17.09 -0.30
C VAL A 51 4.62 18.16 0.75
N PHE A 52 5.75 18.06 1.46
CA PHE A 52 6.15 19.06 2.43
C PHE A 52 6.41 20.42 1.78
N ALA A 53 7.12 20.47 0.66
CA ALA A 53 7.33 21.70 -0.11
C ALA A 53 6.00 22.30 -0.57
N LEU A 54 5.08 21.49 -1.09
CA LEU A 54 3.75 21.93 -1.51
C LEU A 54 2.96 22.54 -0.36
N VAL A 55 2.93 21.90 0.81
CA VAL A 55 2.24 22.44 2.00
C VAL A 55 2.81 23.82 2.35
N ASN A 56 4.13 23.95 2.46
CA ASN A 56 4.78 25.21 2.85
C ASN A 56 4.59 26.32 1.81
N VAL A 57 4.73 25.98 0.51
CA VAL A 57 4.51 26.93 -0.58
C VAL A 57 3.05 27.39 -0.60
N ASN A 58 2.09 26.47 -0.55
CA ASN A 58 0.67 26.81 -0.55
C ASN A 58 0.30 27.66 0.66
N LEU A 59 0.84 27.34 1.84
CA LEU A 59 0.67 28.13 3.04
C LEU A 59 1.22 29.55 2.89
N LEU A 60 2.42 29.72 2.31
CA LEU A 60 3.00 31.04 2.07
C LEU A 60 2.16 31.86 1.09
N LEU A 61 1.67 31.24 0.01
CA LEU A 61 0.77 31.90 -0.93
C LEU A 61 -0.53 32.32 -0.26
N LEU A 62 -1.13 31.43 0.53
CA LEU A 62 -2.34 31.70 1.29
C LEU A 62 -2.12 32.86 2.29
N LEU A 63 -0.97 32.90 2.96
CA LEU A 63 -0.58 33.98 3.86
C LEU A 63 -0.57 35.32 3.12
N VAL A 64 0.14 35.40 2.00
CA VAL A 64 0.21 36.62 1.17
C VAL A 64 -1.17 37.05 0.73
N LEU A 65 -2.00 36.12 0.27
CA LEU A 65 -3.35 36.42 -0.19
C LEU A 65 -4.25 36.93 0.94
N VAL A 66 -4.21 36.29 2.12
CA VAL A 66 -4.94 36.75 3.30
C VAL A 66 -4.49 38.16 3.71
N LEU A 67 -3.20 38.49 3.61
CA LEU A 67 -2.70 39.84 3.85
C LEU A 67 -3.25 40.86 2.84
N LEU A 68 -3.30 40.50 1.56
CA LEU A 68 -3.85 41.36 0.49
C LEU A 68 -5.36 41.60 0.68
N VAL A 69 -6.12 40.53 0.92
CA VAL A 69 -7.57 40.59 1.16
C VAL A 69 -7.88 41.40 2.42
N SER A 70 -7.16 41.15 3.53
CA SER A 70 -7.30 41.90 4.78
C SER A 70 -7.03 43.39 4.57
N ARG A 71 -5.99 43.74 3.81
CA ARG A 71 -5.68 45.14 3.46
C ARG A 71 -6.82 45.77 2.66
N SER A 72 -7.40 45.04 1.70
CA SER A 72 -8.52 45.52 0.88
C SER A 72 -9.78 45.78 1.72
N LEU A 73 -10.20 44.80 2.52
CA LEU A 73 -11.32 44.90 3.46
C LEU A 73 -11.14 46.08 4.43
N PHE A 74 -9.94 46.23 4.97
CA PHE A 74 -9.64 47.31 5.90
C PHE A 74 -9.70 48.70 5.25
N LYS A 75 -9.24 48.83 3.99
CA LYS A 75 -9.39 50.08 3.21
C LYS A 75 -10.87 50.46 3.08
N VAL A 76 -11.72 49.51 2.68
CA VAL A 76 -13.17 49.70 2.55
C VAL A 76 -13.80 50.11 3.88
N TYR A 77 -13.45 49.43 4.98
CA TYR A 77 -13.94 49.75 6.32
C TYR A 77 -13.54 51.16 6.77
N MET A 78 -12.29 51.57 6.52
CA MET A 78 -11.79 52.88 6.92
C MET A 78 -12.32 54.03 6.06
N GLU A 79 -12.59 53.82 4.78
CA GLU A 79 -13.21 54.83 3.90
C GLU A 79 -14.60 55.24 4.40
N ARG A 80 -15.36 54.30 4.98
CA ARG A 80 -16.64 54.57 5.66
C ARG A 80 -16.49 55.59 6.81
N ARG A 81 -15.39 55.54 7.56
CA ARG A 81 -15.18 56.39 8.75
C ARG A 81 -14.74 57.83 8.41
N ASN A 82 -14.14 58.06 7.24
CA ASN A 82 -13.53 59.35 6.91
C ASN A 82 -14.46 60.36 6.22
N ASN A 83 -15.77 60.08 6.08
CA ASN A 83 -16.79 61.01 5.55
C ASN A 83 -16.38 61.76 4.26
N LEU A 84 -15.70 61.08 3.34
CA LEU A 84 -15.43 61.62 2.00
C LEU A 84 -16.75 61.67 1.21
N LEU A 85 -17.04 62.79 0.54
CA LEU A 85 -18.22 62.96 -0.33
C LEU A 85 -18.27 61.80 -1.35
N GLY A 86 -19.40 61.07 -1.41
CA GLY A 86 -19.60 59.90 -2.28
C GLY A 86 -19.13 58.53 -1.74
N ALA A 87 -18.38 58.47 -0.64
CA ALA A 87 -17.86 57.21 -0.09
C ALA A 87 -18.95 56.22 0.34
N ARG A 88 -20.09 56.71 0.87
CA ARG A 88 -21.21 55.85 1.31
C ARG A 88 -21.85 55.06 0.17
N PHE A 89 -21.99 55.67 -1.02
CA PHE A 89 -22.53 55.01 -2.20
C PHE A 89 -21.58 53.93 -2.72
N ARG A 90 -20.30 54.27 -2.86
CA ARG A 90 -19.25 53.32 -3.30
C ARG A 90 -19.16 52.12 -2.35
N THR A 91 -19.12 52.35 -1.04
CA THR A 91 -19.06 51.25 -0.07
C THR A 91 -20.31 50.37 -0.12
N LYS A 92 -21.51 50.93 -0.27
CA LYS A 92 -22.76 50.15 -0.36
C LYS A 92 -22.76 49.24 -1.60
N LEU A 93 -22.30 49.75 -2.74
CA LEU A 93 -22.15 48.94 -3.97
C LEU A 93 -21.09 47.86 -3.80
N VAL A 94 -19.89 48.21 -3.30
CA VAL A 94 -18.81 47.24 -3.08
C VAL A 94 -19.25 46.12 -2.13
N VAL A 95 -19.90 46.44 -1.02
CA VAL A 95 -20.40 45.43 -0.07
C VAL A 95 -21.48 44.54 -0.71
N ALA A 96 -22.38 45.11 -1.51
CA ALA A 96 -23.41 44.34 -2.21
C ALA A 96 -22.79 43.37 -3.22
N PHE A 97 -21.86 43.84 -4.07
CA PHE A 97 -21.14 42.98 -5.02
C PHE A 97 -20.30 41.91 -4.32
N LEU A 98 -19.57 42.29 -3.26
CA LEU A 98 -18.76 41.36 -2.48
C LEU A 98 -19.63 40.28 -1.85
N SER A 99 -20.78 40.64 -1.28
CA SER A 99 -21.71 39.67 -0.69
C SER A 99 -22.32 38.73 -1.73
N LEU A 100 -22.69 39.28 -2.90
CA LEU A 100 -23.24 38.51 -4.01
C LEU A 100 -22.22 37.52 -4.58
N ALA A 101 -20.95 37.91 -4.70
CA ALA A 101 -19.86 37.05 -5.17
C ALA A 101 -19.39 36.04 -4.12
N LEU A 102 -19.42 36.42 -2.83
CA LEU A 102 -18.98 35.57 -1.74
C LEU A 102 -19.88 34.36 -1.53
N LEU A 103 -21.20 34.52 -1.70
CA LEU A 103 -22.17 33.47 -1.44
C LEU A 103 -21.95 32.20 -2.29
N PRO A 104 -21.85 32.27 -3.63
CA PRO A 104 -21.54 31.10 -4.46
C PRO A 104 -20.10 30.60 -4.27
N ALA A 105 -19.13 31.50 -4.03
CA ALA A 105 -17.74 31.11 -3.81
C ALA A 105 -17.55 30.32 -2.50
N LEU A 106 -18.25 30.69 -1.44
CA LEU A 106 -18.23 29.98 -0.16
C LEU A 106 -18.96 28.63 -0.26
N LEU A 107 -20.09 28.58 -0.98
CA LEU A 107 -20.80 27.33 -1.23
C LEU A 107 -19.90 26.34 -1.99
N LEU A 108 -19.26 26.80 -3.07
CA LEU A 108 -18.30 25.98 -3.81
C LEU A 108 -17.13 25.51 -2.92
N PHE A 109 -16.57 26.39 -2.09
CA PHE A 109 -15.53 26.02 -1.13
C PHE A 109 -15.97 24.89 -0.20
N LEU A 110 -17.16 25.02 0.41
CA LEU A 110 -17.67 24.04 1.37
C LEU A 110 -17.93 22.69 0.70
N VAL A 111 -18.62 22.69 -0.45
CA VAL A 111 -18.94 21.47 -1.20
C VAL A 111 -17.67 20.80 -1.71
N ALA A 112 -16.77 21.55 -2.35
CA ALA A 112 -15.52 21.01 -2.89
C ALA A 112 -14.60 20.46 -1.77
N SER A 113 -14.48 21.19 -0.66
CA SER A 113 -13.70 20.73 0.49
C SER A 113 -14.29 19.46 1.10
N ASN A 114 -15.61 19.38 1.27
CA ASN A 114 -16.27 18.18 1.78
C ASN A 114 -16.10 16.98 0.82
N LEU A 115 -16.29 17.21 -0.48
CA LEU A 115 -16.14 16.19 -1.50
C LEU A 115 -14.71 15.65 -1.53
N ILE A 116 -13.70 16.52 -1.56
CA ILE A 116 -12.30 16.08 -1.56
C ILE A 116 -11.92 15.38 -0.27
N THR A 117 -12.30 15.92 0.90
CA THR A 117 -11.97 15.27 2.17
C THR A 117 -12.60 13.87 2.27
N THR A 118 -13.86 13.71 1.84
CA THR A 118 -14.57 12.42 1.81
C THR A 118 -13.99 11.47 0.77
N SER A 119 -13.60 11.98 -0.40
CA SER A 119 -12.97 11.16 -1.46
C SER A 119 -11.62 10.63 -1.00
N VAL A 120 -10.80 11.50 -0.41
CA VAL A 120 -9.52 11.12 0.20
C VAL A 120 -9.72 10.16 1.37
N ASP A 121 -10.78 10.33 2.18
CA ASP A 121 -11.15 9.33 3.19
C ASP A 121 -11.46 7.97 2.59
N SER A 122 -12.20 7.95 1.50
CA SER A 122 -12.66 6.73 0.82
C SER A 122 -11.52 5.96 0.16
N TRP A 123 -10.55 6.65 -0.45
CA TRP A 123 -9.34 6.00 -0.99
C TRP A 123 -8.44 5.47 0.13
N PHE A 124 -8.31 6.21 1.23
CA PHE A 124 -7.45 5.87 2.37
C PHE A 124 -8.23 5.36 3.58
N ASN A 125 -9.14 4.41 3.37
CA ASN A 125 -9.93 3.77 4.43
C ASN A 125 -9.37 2.39 4.85
N LEU A 126 -9.83 1.89 5.99
CA LEU A 126 -9.41 0.60 6.51
C LEU A 126 -9.85 -0.56 5.60
N GLN A 127 -11.01 -0.45 4.94
CA GLN A 127 -11.57 -1.50 4.10
C GLN A 127 -10.71 -1.80 2.86
N VAL A 128 -10.12 -0.78 2.23
CA VAL A 128 -9.19 -0.95 1.11
C VAL A 128 -7.95 -1.71 1.58
N GLU A 129 -7.38 -1.32 2.73
CA GLU A 129 -6.22 -2.03 3.30
C GLU A 129 -6.55 -3.49 3.63
N THR A 130 -7.68 -3.74 4.30
CA THR A 130 -8.13 -5.09 4.63
C THR A 130 -8.40 -5.92 3.37
N SER A 131 -8.96 -5.33 2.32
CA SER A 131 -9.21 -6.06 1.06
C SER A 131 -7.90 -6.49 0.39
N LEU A 132 -6.89 -5.62 0.40
CA LEU A 132 -5.56 -5.97 -0.10
C LEU A 132 -4.88 -7.05 0.77
N GLN A 133 -5.01 -6.95 2.10
CA GLN A 133 -4.50 -7.97 3.03
C GLN A 133 -5.17 -9.32 2.83
N ASN A 134 -6.50 -9.35 2.70
CA ASN A 134 -7.24 -10.57 2.43
C ASN A 134 -6.85 -11.19 1.08
N ALA A 135 -6.63 -10.37 0.05
CA ALA A 135 -6.14 -10.85 -1.25
C ALA A 135 -4.74 -11.50 -1.13
N LEU A 136 -3.84 -10.88 -0.36
CA LEU A 136 -2.52 -11.46 -0.05
C LEU A 136 -2.65 -12.76 0.75
N GLU A 137 -3.54 -12.80 1.74
CA GLU A 137 -3.81 -13.98 2.56
C GLU A 137 -4.35 -15.15 1.74
N VAL A 138 -5.23 -14.88 0.76
CA VAL A 138 -5.72 -15.90 -0.18
C VAL A 138 -4.56 -16.48 -0.99
N ALA A 139 -3.66 -15.64 -1.51
CA ALA A 139 -2.48 -16.10 -2.22
C ALA A 139 -1.57 -16.95 -1.31
N GLN A 140 -1.22 -16.45 -0.12
CA GLN A 140 -0.40 -17.18 0.86
C GLN A 140 -1.04 -18.51 1.28
N THR A 141 -2.36 -18.53 1.46
CA THR A 141 -3.12 -19.75 1.77
C THR A 141 -3.06 -20.76 0.64
N HIS A 142 -3.14 -20.31 -0.62
CA HIS A 142 -2.97 -21.19 -1.78
C HIS A 142 -1.56 -21.84 -1.80
N TYR A 143 -0.51 -21.08 -1.48
CA TYR A 143 0.85 -21.63 -1.35
C TYR A 143 0.93 -22.69 -0.25
N ARG A 144 0.40 -22.39 0.95
CA ARG A 144 0.38 -23.33 2.07
C ARG A 144 -0.38 -24.61 1.75
N ILE A 145 -1.59 -24.50 1.17
CA ILE A 145 -2.39 -25.64 0.72
C ILE A 145 -1.61 -26.49 -0.29
N THR A 146 -0.89 -25.83 -1.22
CA THR A 146 -0.11 -26.56 -2.23
C THR A 146 1.10 -27.26 -1.61
N GLN A 147 1.78 -26.64 -0.62
CA GLN A 147 2.84 -27.28 0.16
C GLN A 147 2.33 -28.51 0.91
N ASP A 148 1.20 -28.40 1.60
CA ASP A 148 0.60 -29.52 2.31
C ASP A 148 0.19 -30.64 1.34
N ARG A 149 -0.37 -30.26 0.18
CA ARG A 149 -0.76 -31.21 -0.89
C ARG A 149 0.42 -32.02 -1.41
N VAL A 150 1.56 -31.40 -1.70
CA VAL A 150 2.73 -32.14 -2.20
C VAL A 150 3.32 -33.07 -1.14
N LEU A 151 3.31 -32.66 0.12
CA LEU A 151 3.77 -33.50 1.23
C LEU A 151 2.83 -34.70 1.46
N HIS A 152 1.53 -34.47 1.49
CA HIS A 152 0.54 -35.53 1.63
C HIS A 152 0.56 -36.51 0.45
N ALA A 153 0.64 -36.00 -0.79
CA ALA A 153 0.74 -36.85 -1.97
C ALA A 153 2.02 -37.71 -1.94
N GLY A 154 3.15 -37.14 -1.52
CA GLY A 154 4.38 -37.89 -1.34
C GLY A 154 4.26 -38.99 -0.29
N GLN A 155 3.61 -38.71 0.84
CA GLN A 155 3.40 -39.68 1.92
C GLN A 155 2.50 -40.84 1.46
N GLN A 156 1.39 -40.53 0.80
CA GLN A 156 0.46 -41.51 0.25
C GLN A 156 1.13 -42.38 -0.81
N PHE A 157 1.90 -41.77 -1.71
CA PHE A 157 2.69 -42.50 -2.69
C PHE A 157 3.70 -43.43 -2.01
N GLY A 158 4.47 -42.94 -1.04
CA GLY A 158 5.44 -43.74 -0.29
C GLY A 158 4.79 -44.96 0.39
N GLN A 159 3.66 -44.77 1.07
CA GLN A 159 2.91 -45.88 1.70
C GLN A 159 2.42 -46.90 0.67
N THR A 160 1.90 -46.44 -0.47
CA THR A 160 1.42 -47.32 -1.55
C THR A 160 2.57 -48.09 -2.19
N ALA A 161 3.70 -47.45 -2.43
CA ALA A 161 4.89 -48.09 -3.01
C ALA A 161 5.48 -49.16 -2.07
N VAL A 162 5.50 -48.91 -0.76
CA VAL A 162 5.85 -49.91 0.25
C VAL A 162 4.82 -51.05 0.28
N ALA A 163 3.53 -50.73 0.17
CA ALA A 163 2.45 -51.72 0.20
C ALA A 163 2.48 -52.67 -1.01
N ALA A 164 2.83 -52.15 -2.20
CA ALA A 164 2.96 -52.94 -3.41
C ALA A 164 4.32 -53.67 -3.53
N ASP A 165 5.26 -53.44 -2.60
CA ASP A 165 6.63 -53.97 -2.64
C ASP A 165 7.41 -53.59 -3.92
N VAL A 166 7.17 -52.37 -4.42
CA VAL A 166 7.73 -51.87 -5.70
C VAL A 166 8.93 -50.94 -5.52
N LEU A 167 9.48 -50.83 -4.30
CA LEU A 167 10.65 -50.00 -3.99
C LEU A 167 11.99 -50.70 -4.26
N GLN A 168 11.96 -51.71 -5.12
CA GLN A 168 13.11 -52.53 -5.51
C GLN A 168 13.57 -52.14 -6.91
N GLU A 169 14.85 -52.37 -7.23
CA GLU A 169 15.45 -51.96 -8.51
C GLU A 169 14.83 -52.75 -9.69
N GLU A 170 14.39 -53.98 -9.40
CA GLU A 170 13.71 -54.92 -10.31
C GLU A 170 12.28 -54.47 -10.65
N ALA A 171 11.61 -53.72 -9.76
CA ALA A 171 10.23 -53.27 -9.94
C ALA A 171 10.13 -51.87 -10.55
N ARG A 172 11.21 -51.37 -11.17
CA ARG A 172 11.33 -49.99 -11.65
C ARG A 172 10.24 -49.57 -12.64
N GLU A 173 9.84 -50.45 -13.55
CA GLU A 173 8.78 -50.18 -14.52
C GLU A 173 7.42 -50.01 -13.83
N GLU A 174 7.11 -50.90 -12.87
CA GLU A 174 5.90 -50.86 -12.07
C GLU A 174 5.83 -49.58 -11.22
N LEU A 175 6.93 -49.24 -10.55
CA LEU A 175 7.07 -48.02 -9.76
C LEU A 175 6.90 -46.75 -10.60
N THR A 176 7.41 -46.76 -11.83
CA THR A 176 7.27 -45.65 -12.79
C THR A 176 5.83 -45.52 -13.28
N ARG A 177 5.13 -46.64 -13.50
CA ARG A 177 3.70 -46.65 -13.84
C ARG A 177 2.85 -46.08 -12.71
N LEU A 178 3.07 -46.55 -11.48
CA LEU A 178 2.40 -46.04 -10.27
C LEU A 178 2.68 -44.54 -10.07
N ALA A 179 3.92 -44.10 -10.28
CA ALA A 179 4.30 -42.68 -10.20
C ALA A 179 3.51 -41.83 -11.21
N ARG A 180 3.35 -42.32 -12.45
CA ARG A 180 2.61 -41.64 -13.50
C ARG A 180 1.12 -41.56 -13.21
N GLU A 181 0.53 -42.65 -12.70
CA GLU A 181 -0.88 -42.67 -12.28
C GLU A 181 -1.15 -41.63 -11.18
N LYS A 182 -0.32 -41.63 -10.13
CA LYS A 182 -0.45 -40.68 -9.01
C LYS A 182 -0.13 -39.23 -9.39
N LEU A 183 0.77 -39.03 -10.35
CA LEU A 183 1.05 -37.71 -10.91
C LEU A 183 -0.20 -37.09 -11.54
N VAL A 184 -0.94 -37.88 -12.34
CA VAL A 184 -2.19 -37.43 -12.99
C VAL A 184 -3.31 -37.25 -11.97
N GLU A 185 -3.50 -38.20 -11.05
CA GLU A 185 -4.54 -38.17 -10.01
C GLU A 185 -4.46 -36.90 -9.15
N HIS A 186 -3.26 -36.52 -8.73
CA HIS A 186 -3.05 -35.38 -7.83
C HIS A 186 -2.71 -34.07 -8.56
N ARG A 187 -2.70 -34.06 -9.90
CA ARG A 187 -2.28 -32.91 -10.74
C ARG A 187 -0.92 -32.36 -10.32
N LEU A 188 0.06 -33.26 -10.26
CA LEU A 188 1.44 -32.97 -9.90
C LEU A 188 2.27 -32.72 -11.17
N THR A 189 3.37 -32.00 -11.03
CA THR A 189 4.28 -31.67 -12.13
C THR A 189 5.41 -32.70 -12.24
N SER A 190 5.87 -33.22 -11.10
CA SER A 190 6.91 -34.25 -11.07
C SER A 190 6.78 -35.11 -9.81
N LEU A 191 7.13 -36.38 -9.96
CA LEU A 191 7.26 -37.34 -8.88
C LEU A 191 8.57 -38.12 -9.11
N GLN A 192 9.46 -38.08 -8.12
CA GLN A 192 10.73 -38.79 -8.14
C GLN A 192 10.85 -39.66 -6.89
N VAL A 193 11.36 -40.87 -7.08
CA VAL A 193 11.56 -41.83 -6.00
C VAL A 193 13.05 -42.10 -5.86
N PHE A 194 13.54 -42.02 -4.63
CA PHE A 194 14.94 -42.23 -4.29
C PHE A 194 15.09 -43.41 -3.33
N ASP A 195 16.15 -44.21 -3.51
CA ASP A 195 16.53 -45.24 -2.56
C ASP A 195 17.18 -44.63 -1.31
N ARG A 196 17.53 -45.48 -0.32
CA ARG A 196 18.20 -45.07 0.91
C ARG A 196 19.58 -44.42 0.69
N ARG A 197 20.23 -44.67 -0.46
CA ARG A 197 21.50 -44.06 -0.85
C ARG A 197 21.30 -42.75 -1.62
N GLY A 198 20.06 -42.33 -1.85
CA GLY A 198 19.70 -41.15 -2.63
C GLY A 198 19.72 -41.40 -4.15
N ARG A 199 19.90 -42.64 -4.63
CA ARG A 199 19.85 -42.96 -6.06
C ARG A 199 18.40 -42.91 -6.55
N GLU A 200 18.18 -42.31 -7.71
CA GLU A 200 16.86 -42.21 -8.32
C GLU A 200 16.41 -43.58 -8.85
N LEU A 201 15.33 -44.14 -8.29
CA LEU A 201 14.73 -45.40 -8.70
C LEU A 201 13.71 -45.18 -9.82
N ALA A 202 12.80 -44.22 -9.66
CA ALA A 202 11.73 -43.96 -10.63
C ALA A 202 11.39 -42.48 -10.75
N ARG A 203 10.77 -42.13 -11.87
CA ARG A 203 10.36 -40.77 -12.20
C ARG A 203 9.11 -40.76 -13.06
N ALA A 204 8.20 -39.86 -12.72
CA ALA A 204 7.18 -39.37 -13.63
C ALA A 204 7.23 -37.83 -13.67
N GLU A 205 7.09 -37.25 -14.86
CA GLU A 205 7.04 -35.80 -15.07
C GLU A 205 5.89 -35.50 -16.03
N ASP A 206 5.22 -34.38 -15.81
CA ASP A 206 4.21 -33.85 -16.72
C ASP A 206 4.91 -33.26 -17.97
N PRO A 207 4.63 -33.74 -19.19
CA PRO A 207 5.22 -33.21 -20.42
C PRO A 207 4.96 -31.72 -20.66
N GLY A 208 3.90 -31.17 -20.06
CA GLY A 208 3.56 -29.74 -20.14
C GLY A 208 4.15 -28.89 -19.00
N GLY A 209 4.91 -29.49 -18.08
CA GLY A 209 5.49 -28.81 -16.93
C GLY A 209 6.70 -27.93 -17.28
N PRO A 210 7.06 -26.95 -16.44
CA PRO A 210 8.28 -26.15 -16.62
C PRO A 210 9.53 -27.02 -16.54
N GLU A 211 10.55 -26.69 -17.35
CA GLU A 211 11.87 -27.34 -17.26
C GLU A 211 12.58 -26.99 -15.93
N GLY A 212 13.47 -27.87 -15.47
CA GLY A 212 14.25 -27.65 -14.23
C GLY A 212 13.63 -28.22 -12.94
N VAL A 213 12.53 -28.98 -13.04
CA VAL A 213 11.84 -29.60 -11.88
C VAL A 213 12.56 -30.84 -11.32
N ARG A 214 13.64 -31.29 -11.95
CA ARG A 214 14.43 -32.45 -11.49
C ARG A 214 15.16 -32.13 -10.18
N LEU A 215 15.07 -33.00 -9.17
CA LEU A 215 16.04 -33.01 -8.06
C LEU A 215 17.18 -33.98 -8.37
N THR A 216 18.38 -33.63 -7.90
CA THR A 216 19.52 -34.54 -7.88
C THR A 216 19.60 -35.24 -6.52
N ALA A 217 20.26 -36.39 -6.50
CA ALA A 217 20.57 -37.13 -5.27
C ALA A 217 21.32 -36.27 -4.22
N ALA A 218 22.10 -35.28 -4.68
CA ALA A 218 22.83 -34.34 -3.84
C ALA A 218 21.96 -33.21 -3.26
N SER A 219 20.66 -33.20 -3.55
CA SER A 219 19.75 -32.19 -3.00
C SER A 219 19.66 -32.31 -1.49
N ARG A 220 19.83 -31.17 -0.79
CA ARG A 220 19.65 -31.06 0.65
C ARG A 220 18.29 -31.61 1.12
N LEU A 221 17.23 -31.40 0.34
CA LEU A 221 15.89 -31.87 0.67
C LEU A 221 15.79 -33.40 0.71
N VAL A 222 16.48 -34.08 -0.22
CA VAL A 222 16.52 -35.55 -0.26
C VAL A 222 17.32 -36.06 0.93
N ALA A 223 18.48 -35.46 1.21
CA ALA A 223 19.29 -35.83 2.38
C ALA A 223 18.51 -35.67 3.70
N GLU A 224 17.79 -34.56 3.89
CA GLU A 224 16.99 -34.32 5.09
C GLU A 224 15.79 -35.28 5.19
N ALA A 225 15.12 -35.60 4.07
CA ALA A 225 14.08 -36.62 4.03
C ALA A 225 14.61 -38.01 4.42
N LEU A 226 15.81 -38.38 3.97
CA LEU A 226 16.45 -39.65 4.35
C LEU A 226 16.82 -39.73 5.84
N THR A 227 16.83 -38.61 6.57
CA THR A 227 16.94 -38.57 8.04
C THR A 227 15.59 -38.68 8.77
N GLY A 228 14.49 -38.72 8.04
CA GLY A 228 13.13 -38.88 8.58
C GLY A 228 12.33 -37.59 8.65
N LYS A 229 12.80 -36.50 8.05
CA LYS A 229 12.14 -35.19 8.11
C LYS A 229 11.50 -34.85 6.77
N SER A 230 10.19 -34.73 6.74
CA SER A 230 9.47 -34.14 5.60
C SER A 230 9.77 -32.65 5.50
N GLN A 231 10.09 -32.15 4.31
CA GLN A 231 10.26 -30.71 4.07
C GLN A 231 9.69 -30.28 2.73
N SER A 232 9.27 -29.02 2.67
CA SER A 232 8.88 -28.37 1.43
C SER A 232 9.74 -27.15 1.12
N LEU A 233 9.93 -26.87 -0.16
CA LEU A 233 10.68 -25.73 -0.67
C LEU A 233 9.90 -25.10 -1.82
N ILE A 234 9.85 -23.78 -1.84
CA ILE A 234 9.35 -23.00 -2.98
C ILE A 234 10.57 -22.56 -3.78
N GLN A 235 10.62 -22.93 -5.04
CA GLN A 235 11.66 -22.50 -5.97
C GLN A 235 11.03 -21.59 -7.03
N LYS A 236 11.56 -20.38 -7.17
CA LYS A 236 11.13 -19.44 -8.21
C LYS A 236 11.82 -19.77 -9.54
N LEU A 237 11.04 -19.95 -10.60
CA LEU A 237 11.51 -20.10 -11.99
C LEU A 237 10.90 -18.97 -12.84
N ASP A 238 11.46 -18.73 -14.03
CA ASP A 238 10.97 -17.69 -14.95
C ASP A 238 9.51 -17.92 -15.37
N ALA A 239 9.12 -19.19 -15.54
CA ALA A 239 7.74 -19.55 -15.88
C ALA A 239 6.80 -19.52 -14.67
N GLY A 240 7.29 -19.48 -13.44
CA GLY A 240 6.47 -19.50 -12.22
C GLY A 240 7.14 -20.23 -11.06
N ASP A 241 6.37 -20.49 -10.00
CA ASP A 241 6.90 -21.11 -8.79
C ASP A 241 6.70 -22.62 -8.83
N VAL A 242 7.72 -23.37 -8.42
CA VAL A 242 7.65 -24.82 -8.24
C VAL A 242 7.73 -25.10 -6.74
N ILE A 243 6.66 -25.66 -6.20
CA ILE A 243 6.58 -26.10 -4.82
C ILE A 243 6.94 -27.57 -4.77
N ARG A 244 8.03 -27.89 -4.07
CA ARG A 244 8.54 -29.25 -3.90
C ARG A 244 8.31 -29.70 -2.48
N GLY A 245 7.79 -30.91 -2.30
CA GLY A 245 7.73 -31.61 -1.02
C GLY A 245 8.55 -32.88 -1.12
N VAL A 246 9.45 -33.11 -0.17
CA VAL A 246 10.22 -34.35 -0.07
C VAL A 246 9.93 -35.01 1.26
N VAL A 247 9.56 -36.29 1.21
CA VAL A 247 9.12 -37.05 2.38
C VAL A 247 9.88 -38.37 2.51
N PRO A 248 10.18 -38.83 3.74
CA PRO A 248 10.73 -40.16 3.97
C PRO A 248 9.72 -41.25 3.59
N VAL A 249 10.24 -42.35 3.06
CA VAL A 249 9.50 -43.59 2.89
C VAL A 249 9.90 -44.56 3.99
N VAL A 250 8.94 -44.97 4.81
CA VAL A 250 9.13 -45.87 5.94
C VAL A 250 8.81 -47.31 5.52
N GLY A 251 9.77 -48.22 5.64
CA GLY A 251 9.60 -49.63 5.28
C GLY A 251 8.77 -50.43 6.28
N ARG A 252 8.37 -51.65 5.89
CA ARG A 252 7.55 -52.57 6.71
C ARG A 252 8.26 -53.19 7.92
N GLY A 253 9.59 -53.04 8.03
CA GLY A 253 10.38 -53.67 9.07
C GLY A 253 10.13 -53.10 10.48
N PRO A 254 10.34 -53.90 11.55
CA PRO A 254 10.24 -53.42 12.92
C PRO A 254 11.20 -52.24 13.16
N GLY A 255 10.68 -51.17 13.76
CA GLY A 255 11.42 -49.93 14.04
C GLY A 255 11.29 -48.81 13.00
N GLY A 256 10.47 -48.98 11.95
CA GLY A 256 10.14 -47.89 11.03
C GLY A 256 11.37 -47.35 10.27
N GLN A 257 12.18 -48.27 9.73
CA GLN A 257 13.40 -47.87 9.03
C GLN A 257 13.07 -47.10 7.74
N ILE A 258 13.79 -46.02 7.50
CA ILE A 258 13.67 -45.26 6.25
C ILE A 258 14.33 -46.08 5.14
N VAL A 259 13.54 -46.41 4.12
CA VAL A 259 13.96 -47.22 2.96
C VAL A 259 14.19 -46.37 1.71
N GLY A 260 13.73 -45.12 1.71
CA GLY A 260 13.92 -44.19 0.61
C GLY A 260 13.29 -42.83 0.88
N ALA A 261 13.20 -42.00 -0.15
CA ALA A 261 12.54 -40.71 -0.13
C ALA A 261 11.72 -40.50 -1.40
N VAL A 262 10.60 -39.79 -1.29
CA VAL A 262 9.75 -39.42 -2.43
C VAL A 262 9.73 -37.91 -2.53
N ALA A 263 10.09 -37.39 -3.68
CA ALA A 263 9.98 -35.98 -4.01
C ALA A 263 8.81 -35.75 -4.95
N VAL A 264 7.90 -34.87 -4.55
CA VAL A 264 6.74 -34.46 -5.32
C VAL A 264 6.84 -32.97 -5.59
N SER A 265 6.54 -32.55 -6.81
CA SER A 265 6.53 -31.14 -7.19
C SER A 265 5.19 -30.75 -7.79
N ALA A 266 4.73 -29.54 -7.47
CA ALA A 266 3.57 -28.90 -8.07
C ALA A 266 3.95 -27.50 -8.57
N TYR A 267 3.49 -27.17 -9.76
CA TYR A 267 3.68 -25.87 -10.38
C TYR A 267 2.56 -24.89 -10.00
N VAL A 268 2.96 -23.67 -9.67
CA VAL A 268 2.11 -22.51 -9.45
C VAL A 268 2.48 -21.49 -10.52
N ALA A 269 1.53 -21.17 -11.40
CA ALA A 269 1.75 -20.24 -12.50
C ALA A 269 2.32 -18.89 -12.01
N SER A 270 3.28 -18.32 -12.75
CA SER A 270 3.93 -17.02 -12.44
C SER A 270 2.95 -15.92 -12.11
N GLY A 271 1.80 -15.91 -12.80
CA GLY A 271 0.72 -14.96 -12.57
C GLY A 271 0.26 -14.88 -11.11
N LEU A 272 0.33 -15.93 -10.30
CA LEU A 272 -0.07 -15.86 -8.88
C LEU A 272 1.07 -15.38 -7.98
N ALA A 273 2.30 -15.86 -8.23
CA ALA A 273 3.49 -15.49 -7.45
C ALA A 273 3.79 -13.99 -7.55
N ASP A 274 3.84 -13.49 -8.79
CA ASP A 274 4.18 -12.10 -9.04
C ASP A 274 3.06 -11.17 -8.55
N LYS A 275 1.79 -11.54 -8.73
CA LYS A 275 0.66 -10.81 -8.13
C LYS A 275 0.74 -10.73 -6.61
N ALA A 276 1.12 -11.82 -5.92
CA ALA A 276 1.24 -11.81 -4.46
C ALA A 276 2.37 -10.88 -3.99
N ALA A 277 3.51 -10.89 -4.70
CA ALA A 277 4.62 -9.97 -4.44
C ALA A 277 4.21 -8.51 -4.71
N ASP A 278 3.53 -8.24 -5.83
CA ASP A 278 3.03 -6.93 -6.20
C ASP A 278 2.02 -6.41 -5.18
N ILE A 279 1.11 -7.25 -4.68
CA ILE A 279 0.16 -6.88 -3.62
C ILE A 279 0.91 -6.55 -2.33
N ALA A 280 1.93 -7.33 -1.95
CA ALA A 280 2.70 -7.07 -0.74
C ALA A 280 3.43 -5.71 -0.82
N VAL A 281 4.01 -5.38 -1.98
CA VAL A 281 4.61 -4.06 -2.25
C VAL A 281 3.53 -2.97 -2.23
N GLY A 282 2.39 -3.19 -2.90
CA GLY A 282 1.28 -2.25 -2.97
C GLY A 282 0.67 -1.92 -1.60
N ILE A 283 0.57 -2.89 -0.68
CA ILE A 283 0.14 -2.65 0.71
C ILE A 283 1.11 -1.71 1.43
N LYS A 284 2.42 -1.89 1.21
CA LYS A 284 3.45 -1.03 1.82
C LYS A 284 3.35 0.40 1.28
N GLU A 285 3.25 0.56 -0.03
CA GLU A 285 3.07 1.87 -0.68
C GLU A 285 1.78 2.56 -0.24
N TYR A 286 0.68 1.81 -0.19
CA TYR A 286 -0.61 2.28 0.31
C TYR A 286 -0.51 2.83 1.73
N ARG A 287 0.16 2.10 2.64
CA ARG A 287 0.37 2.55 4.03
C ARG A 287 1.18 3.84 4.10
N GLN A 288 2.22 3.97 3.27
CA GLN A 288 3.02 5.20 3.19
C GLN A 288 2.19 6.39 2.70
N LEU A 289 1.37 6.20 1.67
CA LEU A 289 0.47 7.25 1.18
C LEU A 289 -0.63 7.59 2.18
N ARG A 290 -1.16 6.60 2.90
CA ARG A 290 -2.15 6.79 3.97
C ARG A 290 -1.60 7.67 5.11
N MET A 291 -0.30 7.62 5.41
CA MET A 291 0.32 8.54 6.38
C MET A 291 0.28 10.01 5.90
N LEU A 292 0.27 10.24 4.59
CA LEU A 292 0.17 11.58 3.98
C LEU A 292 -1.26 12.06 3.77
N LYS A 293 -2.25 11.30 4.22
CA LYS A 293 -3.68 11.63 4.06
C LYS A 293 -4.03 13.03 4.60
N ALA A 294 -3.54 13.37 5.81
CA ALA A 294 -3.81 14.67 6.43
C ALA A 294 -3.19 15.85 5.66
N PRO A 295 -1.88 15.85 5.32
CA PRO A 295 -1.29 16.94 4.54
C PRO A 295 -1.90 17.05 3.14
N ILE A 296 -2.26 15.95 2.48
CA ILE A 296 -2.95 15.97 1.17
C ILE A 296 -4.29 16.71 1.28
N LYS A 297 -5.13 16.36 2.28
CA LYS A 297 -6.39 17.09 2.52
C LYS A 297 -6.13 18.58 2.80
N GLY A 298 -5.12 18.88 3.60
CA GLY A 298 -4.71 20.25 3.92
C GLY A 298 -4.38 21.07 2.66
N ILE A 299 -3.55 20.53 1.75
CA ILE A 299 -3.18 21.19 0.50
C ILE A 299 -4.43 21.55 -0.31
N TYR A 300 -5.36 20.61 -0.50
CA TYR A 300 -6.56 20.88 -1.31
C TYR A 300 -7.50 21.87 -0.63
N VAL A 301 -7.70 21.79 0.68
CA VAL A 301 -8.52 22.76 1.43
C VAL A 301 -7.90 24.16 1.35
N MET A 302 -6.59 24.29 1.53
CA MET A 302 -5.89 25.57 1.39
C MET A 302 -5.98 26.09 -0.05
N LEU A 303 -5.90 25.22 -1.06
CA LEU A 303 -6.05 25.59 -2.46
C LEU A 303 -7.46 26.11 -2.77
N PHE A 304 -8.51 25.43 -2.31
CA PHE A 304 -9.87 25.93 -2.49
C PHE A 304 -10.10 27.24 -1.76
N LEU A 305 -9.58 27.36 -0.53
CA LEU A 305 -9.63 28.63 0.21
C LEU A 305 -8.91 29.74 -0.55
N MET A 306 -7.75 29.44 -1.14
CA MET A 306 -7.00 30.39 -1.96
C MET A 306 -7.83 30.83 -3.17
N VAL A 307 -8.44 29.91 -3.92
CA VAL A 307 -9.31 30.25 -5.05
C VAL A 307 -10.49 31.11 -4.61
N THR A 308 -11.14 30.79 -3.50
CA THR A 308 -12.24 31.59 -2.93
C THR A 308 -11.78 33.00 -2.54
N LEU A 309 -10.60 33.13 -1.95
CA LEU A 309 -10.02 34.43 -1.58
C LEU A 309 -9.55 35.24 -2.81
N VAL A 310 -9.10 34.60 -3.88
CA VAL A 310 -8.76 35.26 -5.15
C VAL A 310 -10.02 35.84 -5.80
N VAL A 311 -11.14 35.09 -5.80
CA VAL A 311 -12.42 35.59 -6.34
C VAL A 311 -12.95 36.80 -5.57
N LEU A 312 -12.60 36.93 -4.29
CA LEU A 312 -12.95 38.06 -3.44
C LEU A 312 -12.14 39.35 -3.70
N PHE A 313 -11.02 39.26 -4.42
CA PHE A 313 -10.09 40.37 -4.66
C PHE A 313 -10.22 40.92 -6.08
#